data_AF-X1ASZ8-F1
#
_entry.id   AF-X1ASZ8-F1
#
_cell.length_a   1.000
_cell.length_b   1.000
_cell.length_c   1.000
_cell.angle_alpha   90.00
_cell.angle_beta   90.00
_cell.angle_gamma   90.00
#
_symmetry.space_group_name_H-M   'P 1'
#
loop_
_entity.id
_entity.type
_entity.pdbx_description
1 polymer ?
#
loop_
_entity_poly.entity_id
_entity_poly.type
_entity_poly.pdbx_seq_one_letter_code
_entity_poly.pdbx_strand_id
1 'polypeptide(L)'
;TYFELAEKISQEYRFFHKWSSVIPFIHGNEDSVGVVLILAESFSQSIQHKSFKRNFSSYYLTIVFNKNTKQIISKMEGFGSFKKWENKNW
;
A
#
# COMPACT_ATOMS: atom_id res chain seq x y z
N THR A 1 1.53 -7.70 -15.15
CA THR A 1 0.51 -7.92 -14.08
C THR A 1 0.07 -6.58 -13.48
N TYR A 2 -0.98 -6.52 -12.64
CA TYR A 2 -1.31 -5.28 -11.90
C TYR A 2 -0.19 -4.84 -10.95
N PHE A 3 0.52 -5.81 -10.39
CA PHE A 3 1.74 -5.57 -9.62
C PHE A 3 2.81 -4.85 -10.45
N GLU A 4 3.19 -5.37 -11.62
CA GLU A 4 4.20 -4.72 -12.49
C GLU A 4 3.79 -3.28 -12.90
N LEU A 5 2.49 -3.06 -13.15
CA LEU A 5 1.99 -1.72 -13.47
C LEU A 5 2.17 -0.78 -12.26
N ALA A 6 1.77 -1.25 -11.07
CA ALA A 6 1.93 -0.49 -9.84
C ALA A 6 3.40 -0.24 -9.51
N GLU A 7 4.27 -1.24 -9.71
CA GLU A 7 5.71 -1.15 -9.49
C GLU A 7 6.35 -0.12 -10.42
N LYS A 8 5.97 -0.10 -11.71
CA LYS A 8 6.44 0.92 -12.66
C LYS A 8 6.00 2.32 -12.24
N ILE A 9 4.75 2.49 -11.82
CA ILE A 9 4.22 3.78 -11.32
C ILE A 9 4.93 4.18 -10.03
N SER A 10 5.28 3.23 -9.17
CA SER A 10 5.96 3.51 -7.90
C SER A 10 7.30 4.21 -8.09
N GLN A 11 7.97 4.02 -9.23
CA GLN A 11 9.22 4.70 -9.55
C GLN A 11 9.07 6.23 -9.71
N GLU A 12 7.85 6.75 -9.87
CA GLU A 12 7.56 8.19 -9.84
C GLU A 12 7.70 8.78 -8.42
N TYR A 13 7.67 7.95 -7.38
CA TYR A 13 7.63 8.37 -5.98
C TYR A 13 9.01 8.26 -5.33
N ARG A 14 9.45 9.36 -4.71
CA ARG A 14 10.82 9.54 -4.18
C ARG A 14 11.29 8.41 -3.25
N PHE A 15 10.39 7.83 -2.46
CA PHE A 15 10.71 6.74 -1.54
C PHE A 15 10.67 5.36 -2.20
N PHE A 16 9.93 5.17 -3.27
CA PHE A 16 9.88 3.89 -3.98
C PHE A 16 10.96 3.78 -5.07
N HIS A 17 11.41 4.90 -5.64
CA HIS A 17 12.51 4.91 -6.61
C HIS A 17 13.86 4.44 -6.03
N LYS A 18 14.06 4.57 -4.72
CA LYS A 18 15.37 4.31 -4.09
C LYS A 18 15.50 2.94 -3.43
N TRP A 19 14.41 2.25 -3.19
CA TRP A 19 14.36 1.13 -2.27
C TRP A 19 13.73 -0.07 -2.96
N SER A 20 14.37 -1.23 -2.86
CA SER A 20 14.01 -2.45 -3.60
C SER A 20 13.04 -3.36 -2.84
N SER A 21 12.87 -3.15 -1.53
CA SER A 21 12.06 -4.03 -0.68
C SER A 21 10.62 -3.53 -0.61
N VAL A 22 9.82 -3.90 -1.61
CA VAL A 22 8.38 -3.59 -1.67
C VAL A 22 7.55 -4.85 -1.39
N ILE A 23 6.59 -4.74 -0.48
CA ILE A 23 5.62 -5.80 -0.18
C ILE A 23 4.30 -5.45 -0.85
N PRO A 24 3.85 -6.21 -1.87
CA PRO A 24 2.59 -5.94 -2.55
C PRO A 24 1.41 -6.61 -1.86
N PHE A 25 0.29 -5.88 -1.77
CA PHE A 25 -1.03 -6.41 -1.42
C PHE A 25 -1.97 -6.09 -2.55
N ILE A 26 -2.62 -7.11 -3.09
CA ILE A 26 -3.54 -6.98 -4.22
C ILE A 26 -4.91 -7.41 -3.74
N HIS A 27 -5.88 -6.54 -3.95
CA HIS A 27 -7.29 -6.85 -3.74
C HIS A 27 -8.07 -6.44 -4.99
N GLY A 28 -9.20 -7.07 -5.24
CA GLY A 28 -10.03 -6.72 -6.37
C GLY A 28 -11.50 -7.04 -6.10
N ASN A 29 -12.36 -6.32 -6.79
CA ASN A 29 -13.79 -6.60 -6.86
C ASN A 29 -14.18 -6.82 -8.33
N GLU A 30 -15.45 -6.64 -8.66
CA GLU A 30 -15.97 -6.86 -10.01
C GLU A 30 -15.35 -5.87 -11.02
N ASP A 31 -15.22 -4.59 -10.66
CA ASP A 31 -14.85 -3.53 -11.59
C ASP A 31 -13.43 -2.97 -11.41
N SER A 32 -12.79 -3.23 -10.27
CA SER A 32 -11.53 -2.60 -9.88
C SER A 32 -10.54 -3.56 -9.23
N VAL A 33 -9.26 -3.22 -9.37
CA VAL A 33 -8.15 -3.89 -8.70
C VAL A 33 -7.33 -2.84 -7.96
N GLY A 34 -7.26 -2.96 -6.65
CA GLY A 34 -6.39 -2.16 -5.80
C GLY A 34 -5.07 -2.86 -5.54
N VAL A 35 -3.98 -2.13 -5.73
CA VAL A 35 -2.63 -2.58 -5.39
C VAL A 35 -2.06 -1.63 -4.34
N VAL A 36 -1.71 -2.17 -3.18
CA VAL A 36 -0.99 -1.45 -2.13
C VAL A 36 0.44 -1.95 -2.12
N LEU A 37 1.38 -1.05 -2.37
CA LEU A 37 2.80 -1.29 -2.24
C LEU A 37 3.26 -0.74 -0.90
N ILE A 38 3.85 -1.58 -0.06
CA ILE A 38 4.39 -1.17 1.24
C ILE A 38 5.91 -1.18 1.15
N LEU A 39 6.53 -0.07 1.50
CA LEU A 39 7.98 0.04 1.54
C LEU A 39 8.53 -0.57 2.83
N ALA A 40 9.01 -1.81 2.79
CA ALA A 40 9.41 -2.57 3.97
C ALA A 40 10.43 -1.83 4.86
N GLU A 41 11.33 -1.08 4.24
CA GLU A 41 12.42 -0.41 4.94
C GLU A 41 12.00 0.87 5.66
N SER A 42 10.80 1.37 5.36
CA SER A 42 10.18 2.47 6.11
C SER A 42 9.38 1.99 7.33
N PHE A 43 9.45 0.69 7.64
CA PHE A 43 8.79 0.10 8.79
C PHE A 43 9.31 0.73 10.09
N SER A 44 8.38 1.28 10.86
CA SER A 44 8.64 1.87 12.16
C SER A 44 7.69 1.32 13.19
N GLN A 45 8.24 1.01 14.37
CA GLN A 45 7.50 0.58 15.55
C GLN A 45 7.43 1.74 16.53
N SER A 46 6.24 2.33 16.70
CA SER A 46 6.01 3.33 17.74
C SER A 46 5.42 2.69 19.00
N ILE A 47 6.02 2.97 20.16
CA ILE A 47 5.53 2.53 21.47
C ILE A 47 4.75 3.70 22.08
N GLN A 48 3.42 3.62 22.14
CA GLN A 48 2.63 4.56 22.95
C GLN A 48 2.52 4.03 24.39
N HIS A 49 3.12 4.74 25.34
CA HIS A 49 3.02 4.45 26.77
C HIS A 49 1.63 4.81 27.31
N LYS A 50 0.84 3.78 27.69
CA LYS A 50 -0.03 3.69 28.89
C LYS A 50 -1.00 2.50 28.81
N SER A 51 -1.14 1.85 27.66
CA SER A 51 -1.80 0.55 27.50
C SER A 51 -1.22 -0.12 26.26
N PHE A 52 -0.71 -1.35 26.37
CA PHE A 52 0.08 -2.10 25.37
C PHE A 52 -0.57 -2.15 23.97
N LYS A 53 -0.40 -1.10 23.15
CA LYS A 53 -0.84 -1.06 21.76
C LYS A 53 0.38 -0.81 20.87
N ARG A 54 0.85 -1.88 20.21
CA ARG A 54 1.92 -1.82 19.21
C ARG A 54 1.31 -1.28 17.92
N ASN A 55 1.70 -0.08 17.51
CA ASN A 55 1.35 0.47 16.18
C ASN A 55 2.59 0.34 15.29
N PHE A 56 2.48 -0.55 14.30
CA PHE A 56 3.44 -0.66 13.22
C PHE A 56 2.99 0.24 12.08
N SER A 57 3.89 1.08 11.58
CA SER A 57 3.62 1.95 10.44
C SER A 57 4.67 1.81 9.37
N SER A 58 4.29 2.05 8.13
CA SER A 58 5.21 2.10 7.01
C SER A 58 4.68 3.06 5.96
N TYR A 59 5.58 3.53 5.10
CA TYR A 59 5.21 4.19 3.87
C TYR A 59 4.52 3.21 2.93
N TYR A 60 3.45 3.68 2.31
CA TYR A 60 2.69 2.91 1.34
C TYR A 60 2.28 3.77 0.14
N LEU A 61 2.05 3.09 -0.98
CA LEU A 61 1.45 3.63 -2.19
C LEU A 61 0.30 2.72 -2.59
N THR A 62 -0.90 3.27 -2.67
CA THR A 62 -2.11 2.59 -3.14
C THR A 62 -2.45 3.09 -4.53
N ILE A 63 -2.65 2.17 -5.47
CA ILE A 63 -3.08 2.46 -6.84
C ILE A 63 -4.32 1.61 -7.12
N VAL A 64 -5.38 2.24 -7.59
CA VAL A 64 -6.61 1.56 -8.00
C VAL A 64 -6.70 1.59 -9.51
N PHE A 65 -6.89 0.43 -10.11
CA PHE A 65 -7.05 0.26 -11.55
C PHE A 65 -8.46 -0.17 -11.89
N ASN A 66 -8.95 0.25 -13.05
CA ASN A 66 -10.09 -0.39 -13.69
C ASN A 66 -9.67 -1.81 -14.13
N LYS A 67 -10.49 -2.82 -13.81
CA LYS A 67 -10.16 -4.22 -14.07
C LYS A 67 -10.14 -4.57 -15.56
N ASN A 68 -10.95 -3.88 -16.37
CA ASN A 68 -11.09 -4.17 -17.79
C ASN A 68 -10.13 -3.35 -18.64
N THR A 69 -10.02 -2.04 -18.36
CA THR A 69 -9.20 -1.13 -19.18
C THR A 69 -7.77 -0.98 -18.66
N LYS A 70 -7.47 -1.44 -17.45
CA LYS A 70 -6.20 -1.24 -16.73
C LYS A 70 -5.83 0.24 -16.54
N GLN A 71 -6.76 1.16 -16.76
CA GLN A 71 -6.56 2.58 -16.50
C GLN A 71 -6.52 2.84 -14.99
N ILE A 72 -5.73 3.83 -14.59
CA ILE A 72 -5.64 4.28 -13.20
C ILE A 72 -6.92 5.04 -12.86
N ILE A 73 -7.65 4.58 -11.84
CA ILE A 73 -8.79 5.26 -11.25
C ILE A 73 -8.30 6.26 -10.20
N SER A 74 -7.36 5.85 -9.33
CA SER A 74 -6.81 6.71 -8.29
C SER A 74 -5.42 6.26 -7.82
N LYS A 75 -4.68 7.20 -7.22
CA LYS A 75 -3.38 6.99 -6.56
C LYS A 75 -3.38 7.71 -5.22
N MET A 76 -2.85 7.08 -4.17
CA MET A 76 -2.71 7.67 -2.84
C MET A 76 -1.44 7.16 -2.18
N GLU A 77 -0.67 8.03 -1.54
CA GLU A 77 0.51 7.65 -0.76
C GLU A 77 0.47 8.23 0.65
N GLY A 78 1.24 7.63 1.56
CA GLY A 78 1.44 8.19 2.89
C GLY A 78 2.09 7.23 3.86
N PHE A 79 2.15 7.64 5.12
CA PHE A 79 2.55 6.79 6.24
C PHE A 79 1.30 6.31 6.97
N GLY A 80 1.11 5.00 7.04
CA GLY A 80 -0.09 4.39 7.62
C GLY A 80 0.26 3.37 8.70
N SER A 81 -0.56 3.30 9.75
CA SER A 81 -0.50 2.17 10.69
C SER A 81 -1.23 0.97 10.11
N PHE A 82 -0.59 -0.20 10.10
CA PHE A 82 -1.25 -1.46 9.78
C PHE A 82 -1.99 -1.95 11.02
N LYS A 83 -3.14 -1.34 11.32
CA LYS A 83 -4.10 -2.04 12.20
C LYS A 83 -4.53 -3.29 11.45
N LYS A 84 -4.63 -4.43 12.17
CA LYS A 84 -5.28 -5.66 11.69
C LYS A 84 -6.44 -5.26 10.78
N TRP A 85 -6.38 -5.65 9.50
CA TRP A 85 -7.53 -5.57 8.61
C TRP A 85 -8.64 -6.41 9.26
N GLU A 86 -9.51 -5.76 10.02
CA GLU A 86 -10.79 -6.36 10.37
C GLU A 86 -11.62 -6.28 9.10
N ASN A 87 -12.09 -7.44 8.62
CA ASN A 87 -13.08 -7.59 7.57
C ASN A 87 -14.37 -6.85 7.96
N LYS A 88 -14.36 -5.52 7.92
CA LYS A 88 -15.58 -4.73 7.98
C LYS A 88 -15.94 -4.41 6.55
N ASN A 89 -16.76 -5.32 6.02
CA ASN A 89 -17.54 -5.25 4.80
C ASN A 89 -17.48 -3.88 4.13
N TRP A 90 -16.77 -3.86 3.01
CA TRP A 90 -16.79 -2.79 2.02
C TRP A 90 -17.73 -3.19 0.90
#